data_AF-A0A9Q3HVI4-F1
#
_entry.id   AF-A0A9Q3HVI4-F1
#
_cell.length_a   1.000
_cell.length_b   1.000
_cell.length_c   1.000
_cell.angle_alpha   90.00
_cell.angle_beta   90.00
_cell.angle_gamma   90.00
#
_symmetry.space_group_name_H-M   'P 1'
#
loop_
_entity.id
_entity.type
_entity.pdbx_description
1 polymer ?
#
loop_
_entity_poly.entity_id
_entity_poly.type
_entity_poly.pdbx_seq_one_letter_code
_entity_poly.pdbx_strand_id
1 'polypeptide(L)'
;MVGGFRALNTYTVPDRYPIPRIQETLTQMSRAKYITSMDALKGFHHNVLTHKAKKLLRIITHCGIYEYLRMPFGIKNATSHYQRMMNTIFPTELSEGWLIIYIDDIIICSDSWSFHLERLERVLHKVSEVNMKISLKKYNFGFEELKSLGHIVSSSSLGIDRNKAAEVLFKPIPQNKKEMMYFLGCSSYYKQHLKDFAILAKSLYRICDQQTVFEMTQERIQAYEKIRKALTEAPLLLMPDWNRPFKFYIDACGHGLGAALHQVQIIDDKPT
;
A
#
# COMPACT_ATOMS: atom_id res chain seq x y z
N MET A 1 13.80 9.91 -18.76
CA MET A 1 13.33 11.31 -18.87
C MET A 1 11.92 11.39 -18.28
N VAL A 2 11.70 12.29 -17.32
CA VAL A 2 10.42 12.45 -16.61
C VAL A 2 9.87 13.84 -16.91
N GLY A 3 8.64 13.91 -17.41
CA GLY A 3 7.96 15.18 -17.68
C GLY A 3 7.47 15.86 -16.40
N GLY A 4 7.61 17.18 -16.32
CA GLY A 4 7.09 17.99 -15.22
C GLY A 4 5.58 18.24 -15.32
N PHE A 5 4.74 17.24 -15.07
CA PHE A 5 3.28 17.31 -15.30
C PHE A 5 2.47 18.01 -14.21
N ARG A 6 3.10 18.72 -13.25
CA ARG A 6 2.39 19.36 -12.12
C ARG A 6 1.30 20.33 -12.59
N ALA A 7 1.61 21.20 -13.55
CA ALA A 7 0.64 22.16 -14.09
C ALA A 7 -0.53 21.47 -14.80
N LEU A 8 -0.23 20.49 -15.66
CA LEU A 8 -1.26 19.68 -16.33
C LEU A 8 -2.17 18.98 -15.31
N ASN A 9 -1.58 18.42 -14.26
CA ASN A 9 -2.32 17.74 -13.21
C ASN A 9 -3.30 18.70 -12.52
N THR A 10 -2.97 19.99 -12.32
CA THR A 10 -3.91 20.96 -11.73
C THR A 10 -5.21 21.06 -12.54
N TYR A 11 -5.12 21.09 -13.86
CA TYR A 11 -6.27 21.24 -14.77
C TYR A 11 -6.94 19.92 -15.18
N THR A 12 -6.34 18.78 -14.83
CA THR A 12 -6.89 17.47 -15.15
C THR A 12 -7.96 17.09 -14.13
N VAL A 13 -9.18 16.79 -14.61
CA VAL A 13 -10.27 16.28 -13.77
C VAL A 13 -9.81 14.95 -13.13
N PRO A 14 -9.89 14.80 -11.80
CA PRO A 14 -9.46 13.58 -11.12
C PRO A 14 -10.38 12.41 -11.48
N ASP A 15 -9.78 11.33 -11.98
CA ASP A 15 -10.45 10.04 -12.12
C ASP A 15 -10.45 9.35 -10.75
N ARG A 16 -11.64 9.06 -10.21
CA ARG A 16 -11.83 8.48 -8.87
C ARG A 16 -12.17 7.00 -8.97
N TYR A 17 -11.39 6.24 -9.72
CA TYR A 17 -11.59 4.80 -9.83
C TYR A 17 -11.28 4.11 -8.49
N PRO A 18 -12.10 3.15 -8.03
CA PRO A 18 -11.85 2.45 -6.77
C PRO A 18 -10.56 1.63 -6.88
N ILE A 19 -9.58 1.97 -6.05
CA ILE A 19 -8.35 1.20 -5.87
C ILE A 19 -8.53 0.36 -4.60
N PRO A 20 -8.20 -0.95 -4.62
CA PRO A 20 -8.29 -1.80 -3.44
C PRO A 20 -7.54 -1.20 -2.25
N ARG A 21 -8.15 -1.29 -1.06
CA ARG A 21 -7.46 -0.86 0.15
C ARG A 21 -6.42 -1.89 0.52
N ILE A 22 -5.19 -1.43 0.78
CA ILE A 22 -4.07 -2.32 1.09
C ILE A 22 -4.39 -3.24 2.27
N GLN A 23 -5.07 -2.77 3.32
CA GLN A 23 -5.44 -3.60 4.47
C GLN A 23 -6.38 -4.77 4.11
N GLU A 24 -7.34 -4.54 3.22
CA GLU A 24 -8.26 -5.58 2.75
C GLU A 24 -7.49 -6.62 1.91
N THR A 25 -6.60 -6.14 1.03
CA THR A 25 -5.67 -6.96 0.25
C THR A 25 -4.77 -7.81 1.15
N LEU A 26 -4.15 -7.24 2.17
CA LEU A 26 -3.28 -7.96 3.11
C LEU A 26 -4.04 -9.04 3.88
N THR A 27 -5.28 -8.76 4.26
CA THR A 27 -6.15 -9.74 4.93
C THR A 27 -6.49 -10.92 4.00
N GLN A 28 -6.65 -10.70 2.70
CA GLN A 28 -6.83 -11.79 1.74
C GLN A 28 -5.54 -12.60 1.54
N MET A 29 -4.39 -11.91 1.40
CA MET A 29 -3.09 -12.57 1.24
C MET A 29 -2.76 -13.50 2.40
N SER A 30 -3.12 -13.08 3.61
CA SER A 30 -2.80 -13.80 4.84
C SER A 30 -3.40 -15.20 4.97
N ARG A 31 -4.45 -15.52 4.20
CA ARG A 31 -5.06 -16.85 4.22
C ARG A 31 -4.23 -17.86 3.45
N ALA A 32 -3.37 -17.39 2.56
CA ALA A 32 -2.63 -18.25 1.66
C ALA A 32 -1.36 -18.80 2.32
N LYS A 33 -1.12 -20.09 2.06
CA LYS A 33 0.13 -20.77 2.38
C LYS A 33 1.25 -20.43 1.39
N TYR A 34 0.89 -20.23 0.13
CA TYR A 34 1.80 -19.92 -0.97
C TYR A 34 1.43 -18.58 -1.58
N ILE A 35 2.40 -17.67 -1.59
CA ILE A 35 2.24 -16.33 -2.15
C ILE A 35 3.28 -16.12 -3.25
N THR A 36 2.81 -15.73 -4.44
CA THR A 36 3.65 -15.26 -5.53
C THR A 36 3.33 -13.80 -5.81
N SER A 37 4.34 -12.97 -5.98
CA SER A 37 4.18 -11.56 -6.32
C SER A 37 5.01 -11.19 -7.54
N MET A 38 4.39 -10.42 -8.42
CA MET A 38 4.92 -10.01 -9.71
C MET A 38 4.70 -8.51 -9.90
N ASP A 39 5.72 -7.83 -10.42
CA ASP A 39 5.66 -6.40 -10.76
C ASP A 39 5.60 -6.26 -12.29
N ALA A 40 4.60 -5.54 -12.80
CA ALA A 40 4.54 -5.21 -14.21
C ALA A 40 5.68 -4.25 -14.57
N LEU A 41 6.57 -4.68 -15.47
CA LEU A 41 7.76 -3.93 -15.83
C LEU A 41 7.38 -2.61 -16.52
N LYS A 42 7.53 -1.50 -15.81
CA LYS A 42 7.12 -0.17 -16.30
C LYS A 42 5.68 -0.17 -16.81
N GLY A 43 4.75 -0.78 -16.04
CA GLY A 43 3.37 -1.05 -16.43
C GLY A 43 2.67 0.09 -17.16
N PHE A 44 2.79 1.33 -16.67
CA PHE A 44 2.19 2.48 -17.34
C PHE A 44 2.58 2.63 -18.81
N HIS A 45 3.85 2.38 -19.18
CA HIS A 45 4.32 2.49 -20.56
C HIS A 45 3.77 1.41 -21.50
N HIS A 46 3.05 0.41 -21.00
CA HIS A 46 2.30 -0.51 -21.86
C HIS A 46 1.11 0.19 -22.53
N ASN A 47 0.55 1.24 -21.92
CA ASN A 47 -0.65 1.92 -22.40
C ASN A 47 -0.36 2.89 -23.54
N VAL A 48 -1.05 2.73 -24.68
CA VAL A 48 -1.00 3.65 -25.82
C VAL A 48 -1.77 4.92 -25.50
N LEU A 49 -1.17 6.09 -25.78
CA LEU A 49 -1.86 7.36 -25.66
C LEU A 49 -2.72 7.66 -26.89
N THR A 50 -3.92 8.19 -26.65
CA THR A 50 -4.74 8.77 -27.72
C THR A 50 -4.06 10.01 -28.30
N HIS A 51 -4.35 10.35 -29.56
CA HIS A 51 -3.74 11.51 -30.22
C HIS A 51 -3.97 12.84 -29.45
N LYS A 52 -5.14 12.99 -28.80
CA LYS A 52 -5.43 14.14 -27.94
C LYS A 52 -4.51 14.17 -26.70
N ALA A 53 -4.32 13.03 -26.03
CA ALA A 53 -3.47 12.95 -24.85
C ALA A 53 -1.99 13.19 -25.19
N LYS A 54 -1.49 12.72 -26.34
CA LYS A 54 -0.10 12.96 -26.80
C LYS A 54 0.24 14.46 -26.83
N LYS A 55 -0.67 15.29 -27.35
CA LYS A 55 -0.49 16.75 -27.42
C LYS A 55 -0.39 17.41 -26.05
N LEU A 56 -1.18 16.94 -25.08
CA LEU A 56 -1.19 17.44 -23.70
C LEU A 56 0.04 16.98 -22.90
N LEU A 57 0.66 15.87 -23.31
CA LEU A 57 1.79 15.25 -22.64
C LEU A 57 3.13 15.57 -23.30
N ARG A 58 3.20 16.64 -24.10
CA ARG A 58 4.46 17.12 -24.67
C ARG A 58 5.45 17.54 -23.59
N ILE A 59 6.71 17.24 -23.82
CA ILE A 59 7.82 17.72 -22.98
C ILE A 59 8.77 18.56 -23.81
N ILE A 60 9.26 19.63 -23.20
CA ILE A 60 10.24 20.53 -23.79
C ILE A 60 11.60 20.14 -23.24
N THR A 61 12.57 19.96 -24.13
CA THR A 61 13.96 19.66 -23.80
C THR A 61 14.87 20.64 -24.54
N HIS A 62 16.16 20.64 -24.20
CA HIS A 62 17.17 21.43 -24.92
C HIS A 62 17.29 21.04 -26.41
N CYS A 63 16.89 19.83 -26.78
CA CYS A 63 16.89 19.33 -28.16
C CYS A 63 15.56 19.54 -28.90
N GLY A 64 14.56 20.17 -28.28
CA GLY A 64 13.25 20.42 -28.89
C GLY A 64 12.08 19.81 -28.12
N ILE A 65 10.93 19.73 -28.79
CA ILE A 65 9.65 19.29 -28.23
C ILE A 65 9.39 17.84 -28.61
N TYR A 66 9.17 16.98 -27.62
CA TYR A 66 8.88 15.56 -27.81
C TYR A 66 7.50 15.20 -27.28
N GLU A 67 6.84 14.23 -27.93
CA GLU A 67 5.56 13.68 -27.50
C GLU A 67 5.75 12.28 -26.93
N TYR A 68 5.07 11.99 -25.81
CA TYR A 68 4.96 10.62 -25.35
C TYR A 68 4.00 9.83 -26.26
N LEU A 69 4.42 8.64 -26.69
CA LEU A 69 3.56 7.69 -27.42
C LEU A 69 2.79 6.75 -26.48
N ARG A 70 3.35 6.55 -25.28
CA ARG A 70 2.84 5.68 -24.23
C ARG A 70 2.67 6.46 -22.94
N MET A 71 1.78 6.02 -22.06
CA MET A 71 1.44 6.75 -20.84
C MET A 71 2.71 6.97 -19.97
N PRO A 72 3.07 8.24 -19.66
CA PRO A 72 4.22 8.54 -18.83
C PRO A 72 3.89 8.46 -17.33
N PHE A 73 4.93 8.31 -16.51
CA PHE A 73 4.83 8.48 -15.07
C PHE A 73 4.54 9.94 -14.71
N GLY A 74 3.85 10.15 -13.57
CA GLY A 74 3.64 11.47 -12.97
C GLY A 74 2.35 12.19 -13.40
N ILE A 75 1.53 11.59 -14.27
CA ILE A 75 0.21 12.13 -14.61
C ILE A 75 -0.84 11.71 -13.57
N LYS A 76 -1.78 12.60 -13.24
CA LYS A 76 -2.74 12.44 -12.13
C LYS A 76 -3.53 11.12 -12.19
N ASN A 77 -4.02 10.75 -13.37
CA ASN A 77 -4.96 9.64 -13.52
C ASN A 77 -4.31 8.32 -13.95
N ALA A 78 -2.97 8.22 -14.00
CA ALA A 78 -2.28 7.01 -14.47
C ALA A 78 -2.65 5.77 -13.65
N THR A 79 -2.61 5.87 -12.33
CA THR A 79 -2.88 4.75 -11.41
C THR A 79 -4.32 4.25 -11.52
N SER A 80 -5.29 5.16 -11.57
CA SER A 80 -6.71 4.84 -11.73
C SER A 80 -7.00 4.16 -13.07
N HIS A 81 -6.40 4.67 -14.15
CA HIS A 81 -6.53 4.06 -15.47
C HIS A 81 -5.90 2.66 -15.50
N TYR A 82 -4.70 2.52 -14.92
CA TYR A 82 -4.01 1.23 -14.87
C TYR A 82 -4.77 0.19 -14.04
N GLN A 83 -5.25 0.55 -12.85
CA GLN A 83 -6.06 -0.34 -12.03
C GLN A 83 -7.32 -0.79 -12.78
N ARG A 84 -8.01 0.12 -13.48
CA ARG A 84 -9.18 -0.23 -14.30
C ARG A 84 -8.82 -1.21 -15.40
N MET A 85 -7.72 -0.98 -16.12
CA MET A 85 -7.24 -1.89 -17.15
C MET A 85 -6.98 -3.29 -16.56
N MET A 86 -6.26 -3.37 -15.44
CA MET A 86 -5.99 -4.65 -14.78
C MET A 86 -7.26 -5.38 -14.36
N ASN A 87 -8.24 -4.66 -13.81
CA ASN A 87 -9.53 -5.24 -13.42
C ASN A 87 -10.30 -5.78 -14.64
N THR A 88 -10.16 -5.15 -15.81
CA THR A 88 -10.76 -5.65 -17.06
C THR A 88 -10.03 -6.88 -17.63
N ILE A 89 -8.72 -7.03 -17.40
CA ILE A 89 -7.93 -8.19 -17.87
C ILE A 89 -8.19 -9.42 -16.98
N PHE A 90 -8.33 -9.22 -15.66
CA PHE A 90 -8.46 -10.28 -14.67
C PHE A 90 -9.81 -10.31 -13.93
N PRO A 91 -10.97 -10.14 -14.59
CA PRO A 91 -12.24 -10.00 -13.88
C PRO A 91 -12.60 -11.28 -13.11
N THR A 92 -12.36 -12.45 -13.72
CA THR A 92 -12.67 -13.76 -13.14
C THR A 92 -11.79 -14.04 -11.92
N GLU A 93 -10.47 -13.88 -12.06
CA GLU A 93 -9.50 -14.21 -11.01
C GLU A 93 -9.66 -13.28 -9.79
N LEU A 94 -9.99 -12.01 -10.02
CA LEU A 94 -10.34 -11.07 -8.95
C LEU A 94 -11.64 -11.47 -8.25
N SER A 95 -12.65 -11.93 -9.00
CA SER A 95 -13.93 -12.38 -8.43
C SER A 95 -13.80 -13.67 -7.61
N GLU A 96 -12.88 -14.56 -7.99
CA GLU A 96 -12.56 -15.79 -7.27
C GLU A 96 -11.74 -15.51 -5.99
N GLY A 97 -11.21 -14.29 -5.82
CA GLY A 97 -10.63 -13.80 -4.57
C GLY A 97 -9.23 -14.31 -4.24
N TRP A 98 -8.57 -15.05 -5.15
CA TRP A 98 -7.20 -15.53 -4.96
C TRP A 98 -6.15 -14.71 -5.70
N LEU A 99 -6.56 -13.87 -6.65
CA LEU A 99 -5.70 -12.89 -7.29
C LEU A 99 -5.98 -11.52 -6.69
N ILE A 100 -4.92 -10.79 -6.38
CA ILE A 100 -5.01 -9.42 -5.91
C ILE A 100 -4.13 -8.55 -6.78
N ILE A 101 -4.70 -7.44 -7.24
CA ILE A 101 -3.99 -6.49 -8.08
C ILE A 101 -4.01 -5.12 -7.42
N TYR A 102 -2.83 -4.59 -7.15
CA TYR A 102 -2.63 -3.25 -6.62
C TYR A 102 -1.75 -2.46 -7.58
N ILE A 103 -2.37 -1.69 -8.46
CA ILE A 103 -1.69 -0.96 -9.54
C ILE A 103 -0.81 -1.92 -10.35
N ASP A 104 0.51 -1.85 -10.21
CA ASP A 104 1.48 -2.64 -10.97
C ASP A 104 1.82 -3.99 -10.29
N ASP A 105 1.42 -4.18 -9.03
CA ASP A 105 1.66 -5.40 -8.26
C ASP A 105 0.54 -6.42 -8.51
N ILE A 106 0.92 -7.61 -8.97
CA ILE A 106 0.04 -8.77 -9.15
C ILE A 106 0.44 -9.82 -8.13
N ILE A 107 -0.49 -10.18 -7.25
CA ILE A 107 -0.26 -11.07 -6.12
C ILE A 107 -1.19 -12.27 -6.24
N ILE A 108 -0.62 -13.46 -6.29
CA ILE A 108 -1.32 -14.74 -6.36
C ILE A 108 -1.23 -15.41 -5.00
N CYS A 109 -2.37 -15.83 -4.48
CA CYS A 109 -2.53 -16.43 -3.16
C CYS A 109 -3.10 -17.85 -3.32
N SER A 110 -2.56 -18.85 -2.61
CA SER A 110 -3.07 -20.24 -2.64
C SER A 110 -2.77 -21.03 -1.38
N ASP A 111 -3.60 -22.03 -1.09
CA ASP A 111 -3.46 -22.85 0.13
C ASP A 111 -2.72 -24.17 -0.14
N SER A 112 -2.71 -24.61 -1.39
CA SER A 112 -1.98 -25.79 -1.88
C SER A 112 -1.04 -25.40 -3.01
N TRP A 113 0.11 -26.07 -3.08
CA TRP A 113 1.07 -25.90 -4.16
C TRP A 113 0.50 -26.25 -5.54
N SER A 114 -0.31 -27.31 -5.62
CA SER A 114 -0.93 -27.73 -6.89
C SER A 114 -1.85 -26.64 -7.47
N PHE A 115 -2.74 -26.10 -6.65
CA PHE A 115 -3.58 -24.96 -7.04
C PHE A 115 -2.77 -23.70 -7.32
N HIS A 116 -1.65 -23.51 -6.62
CA HIS A 116 -0.77 -22.36 -6.86
C HIS A 116 -0.18 -22.38 -8.27
N LEU A 117 0.28 -23.54 -8.73
CA LEU A 117 0.80 -23.71 -10.08
C LEU A 117 -0.27 -23.48 -11.15
N GLU A 118 -1.49 -24.01 -10.95
CA GLU A 118 -2.61 -23.78 -11.87
C GLU A 118 -2.96 -22.29 -11.97
N ARG A 119 -3.07 -21.61 -10.82
CA ARG A 119 -3.36 -20.17 -10.76
C ARG A 119 -2.26 -19.34 -11.41
N LEU A 120 -1.00 -19.71 -11.19
CA LEU A 120 0.14 -19.08 -11.84
C LEU A 120 0.07 -19.22 -13.36
N GLU A 121 -0.18 -20.43 -13.85
CA GLU A 121 -0.29 -20.70 -15.28
C GLU A 121 -1.40 -19.86 -15.93
N ARG A 122 -2.58 -19.78 -15.30
CA ARG A 122 -3.68 -18.92 -15.76
C ARG A 122 -3.27 -17.46 -15.86
N VAL A 123 -2.62 -16.92 -14.82
CA VAL A 123 -2.19 -15.52 -14.82
C VAL A 123 -1.13 -15.27 -15.89
N LEU A 124 -0.12 -16.14 -16.01
CA LEU A 124 0.94 -16.01 -17.01
C LEU A 124 0.40 -16.12 -18.44
N HIS A 125 -0.60 -16.98 -18.67
CA HIS A 125 -1.27 -17.09 -19.96
C HIS A 125 -1.93 -15.77 -20.35
N LYS A 126 -2.76 -15.20 -19.46
CA LYS A 126 -3.41 -13.91 -19.70
C LYS A 126 -2.43 -12.78 -19.92
N VAL A 127 -1.37 -12.71 -19.11
CA VAL A 127 -0.28 -11.73 -19.25
C VAL A 127 0.35 -11.81 -20.64
N SER A 128 0.57 -13.04 -21.13
CA SER A 128 1.11 -13.30 -22.47
C SER A 128 0.14 -12.85 -23.56
N GLU A 129 -1.14 -13.17 -23.45
CA GLU A 129 -2.20 -12.78 -24.40
C GLU A 129 -2.30 -11.26 -24.56
N VAL A 130 -2.23 -10.51 -23.46
CA VAL A 130 -2.26 -9.04 -23.49
C VAL A 130 -0.90 -8.41 -23.74
N ASN A 131 0.14 -9.21 -24.00
CA ASN A 131 1.52 -8.81 -24.23
C ASN A 131 2.08 -7.90 -23.12
N MET A 132 1.67 -8.13 -21.88
CA MET A 132 2.16 -7.42 -20.71
C MET A 132 3.52 -7.97 -20.29
N LYS A 133 4.46 -7.08 -19.96
CA LYS A 133 5.81 -7.48 -19.54
C LYS A 133 5.90 -7.47 -18.02
N ILE A 134 6.40 -8.57 -17.46
CA ILE A 134 6.64 -8.72 -16.02
C ILE A 134 8.14 -8.59 -15.74
N SER A 135 8.48 -7.96 -14.63
CA SER A 135 9.85 -7.84 -14.14
C SER A 135 10.28 -9.11 -13.40
N LEU A 136 11.15 -9.91 -14.02
CA LEU A 136 11.72 -11.11 -13.38
C LEU A 136 12.60 -10.78 -12.15
N LYS A 137 13.20 -9.58 -12.09
CA LYS A 137 14.05 -9.18 -10.95
C LYS A 137 13.28 -8.87 -9.67
N LYS A 138 11.99 -8.56 -9.78
CA LYS A 138 11.10 -8.25 -8.66
C LYS A 138 10.06 -9.37 -8.45
N TYR A 139 10.34 -10.53 -9.00
CA TYR A 139 9.48 -11.69 -8.95
C TYR A 139 9.81 -12.49 -7.69
N ASN A 140 8.81 -12.71 -6.85
CA ASN A 140 8.93 -13.56 -5.67
C ASN A 140 7.98 -14.74 -5.82
N PHE A 141 8.50 -15.97 -5.78
CA PHE A 141 7.77 -17.17 -6.12
C PHE A 141 7.53 -18.09 -4.93
N GLY A 142 6.26 -18.41 -4.66
CA GLY A 142 5.88 -19.48 -3.74
C GLY A 142 6.40 -19.34 -2.32
N PHE A 143 6.63 -18.12 -1.84
CA PHE A 143 7.15 -17.90 -0.49
C PHE A 143 6.05 -18.06 0.56
N GLU A 144 6.43 -18.57 1.72
CA GLU A 144 5.60 -18.55 2.93
C GLU A 144 5.60 -17.16 3.60
N GLU A 145 6.64 -16.35 3.35
CA GLU A 145 6.79 -14.96 3.81
C GLU A 145 7.25 -14.07 2.65
N LEU A 146 6.52 -12.98 2.38
CA LEU A 146 6.75 -12.06 1.28
C LEU A 146 6.73 -10.60 1.75
N LYS A 147 7.72 -9.81 1.31
CA LYS A 147 7.66 -8.35 1.40
C LYS A 147 6.78 -7.80 0.27
N SER A 148 5.61 -7.26 0.61
CA SER A 148 4.70 -6.64 -0.35
C SER A 148 3.96 -5.45 0.26
N LEU A 149 3.70 -4.42 -0.55
CA LEU A 149 2.95 -3.23 -0.13
C LEU A 149 3.50 -2.56 1.15
N GLY A 150 4.80 -2.69 1.45
CA GLY A 150 5.41 -2.13 2.67
C GLY A 150 5.13 -2.92 3.95
N HIS A 151 4.57 -4.11 3.80
CA HIS A 151 4.41 -5.08 4.86
C HIS A 151 5.22 -6.33 4.57
N ILE A 152 5.50 -7.07 5.63
CA ILE A 152 5.97 -8.45 5.57
C ILE A 152 4.73 -9.30 5.79
N VAL A 153 4.34 -10.09 4.79
CA VAL A 153 3.13 -10.92 4.83
C VAL A 153 3.55 -12.37 4.84
N SER A 154 3.06 -13.11 5.81
CA SER A 154 3.16 -14.57 5.85
C SER A 154 1.79 -15.20 6.01
N SER A 155 1.72 -16.52 5.86
CA SER A 155 0.51 -17.31 6.12
C SER A 155 -0.02 -17.18 7.55
N SER A 156 0.83 -16.82 8.52
CA SER A 156 0.48 -16.75 9.94
C SER A 156 0.52 -15.35 10.53
N SER A 157 1.22 -14.42 9.89
CA SER A 157 1.45 -13.08 10.45
C SER A 157 1.60 -11.98 9.41
N LEU A 158 1.27 -10.77 9.85
CA LEU A 158 1.47 -9.50 9.15
C LEU A 158 2.42 -8.62 9.97
N GLY A 159 3.56 -8.28 9.38
CA GLY A 159 4.56 -7.39 9.93
C GLY A 159 4.73 -6.11 9.12
N ILE A 160 5.47 -5.16 9.68
CA ILE A 160 5.91 -3.95 8.99
C ILE A 160 7.22 -4.25 8.26
N ASP A 161 7.35 -3.89 6.98
CA ASP A 161 8.65 -3.89 6.32
C ASP A 161 9.49 -2.75 6.88
N ARG A 162 10.42 -3.09 7.79
CA ARG A 162 11.29 -2.13 8.46
C ARG A 162 12.10 -1.26 7.49
N ASN A 163 12.39 -1.75 6.28
CA ASN A 163 13.10 -0.96 5.27
C ASN A 163 12.22 0.15 4.68
N LYS A 164 10.90 -0.08 4.54
CA LYS A 164 9.97 0.99 4.12
C LYS A 164 9.57 1.89 5.28
N ALA A 165 9.45 1.35 6.49
CA ALA A 165 9.25 2.15 7.69
C ALA A 165 10.47 3.04 8.02
N ALA A 166 11.68 2.63 7.61
CA ALA A 166 12.91 3.40 7.79
C ALA A 166 12.80 4.85 7.27
N GLU A 167 12.09 5.06 6.16
CA GLU A 167 11.88 6.41 5.61
C GLU A 167 11.11 7.34 6.55
N VAL A 168 10.28 6.78 7.44
CA VAL A 168 9.57 7.50 8.51
C VAL A 168 10.45 7.55 9.76
N LEU A 169 11.13 6.44 10.07
CA LEU A 169 11.92 6.28 11.28
C LEU A 169 13.16 7.18 11.31
N PHE A 170 13.80 7.48 10.18
CA PHE A 170 15.03 8.27 10.14
C PHE A 170 14.82 9.75 9.78
N LYS A 171 13.57 10.19 9.59
CA LYS A 171 13.32 11.60 9.31
C LYS A 171 13.58 12.49 10.53
N PRO A 172 14.18 13.68 10.33
CA PRO A 172 14.31 14.66 11.39
C PRO A 172 12.93 15.12 11.86
N ILE A 173 12.88 15.71 13.05
CA ILE A 173 11.66 16.29 13.60
C ILE A 173 11.09 17.30 12.59
N PRO A 174 9.78 17.20 12.24
CA PRO A 174 9.15 18.12 11.31
C PRO A 174 9.33 19.58 11.70
N GLN A 175 9.70 20.42 10.74
CA GLN A 175 9.90 21.85 10.94
C GLN A 175 8.71 22.69 10.48
N ASN A 176 7.73 22.07 9.81
CA ASN A 176 6.54 22.74 9.33
C ASN A 176 5.33 21.80 9.24
N LYS A 177 4.14 22.38 9.06
CA LYS A 177 2.88 21.63 8.95
C LYS A 177 2.89 20.60 7.83
N LYS A 178 3.55 20.88 6.69
CA LYS A 178 3.60 19.95 5.55
C LYS A 178 4.38 18.69 5.91
N GLU A 179 5.52 18.85 6.56
CA GLU A 179 6.32 17.71 7.05
C GLU A 179 5.61 16.93 8.15
N MET A 180 4.88 17.60 9.04
CA MET A 180 4.09 16.91 10.07
C MET A 180 2.94 16.11 9.46
N MET A 181 2.20 16.69 8.49
CA MET A 181 1.15 15.97 7.76
C MET A 181 1.71 14.77 7.00
N TYR A 182 2.90 14.92 6.40
CA TYR A 182 3.60 13.80 5.76
C TYR A 182 3.91 12.69 6.76
N PHE A 183 4.52 13.02 7.91
CA PHE A 183 4.84 12.06 8.97
C PHE A 183 3.59 11.34 9.49
N LEU A 184 2.51 12.07 9.77
CA LEU A 184 1.24 11.51 10.23
C LEU A 184 0.61 10.63 9.15
N GLY A 185 0.66 11.02 7.88
CA GLY A 185 0.22 10.20 6.77
C GLY A 185 0.94 8.86 6.73
N CYS A 186 2.27 8.87 6.74
CA CYS A 186 3.08 7.66 6.72
C CYS A 186 2.89 6.80 7.99
N SER A 187 2.79 7.42 9.17
CA SER A 187 2.60 6.67 10.43
C SER A 187 1.20 6.06 10.52
N SER A 188 0.19 6.77 10.03
CA SER A 188 -1.21 6.30 10.01
C SER A 188 -1.40 5.05 9.14
N TYR A 189 -0.54 4.86 8.14
CA TYR A 189 -0.51 3.65 7.31
C TYR A 189 -0.31 2.39 8.14
N TYR A 190 0.54 2.47 9.18
CA TYR A 190 0.89 1.35 10.06
C TYR A 190 0.10 1.34 11.38
N LYS A 191 -0.92 2.20 11.55
CA LYS A 191 -1.61 2.42 12.84
C LYS A 191 -2.17 1.16 13.50
N GLN A 192 -2.49 0.11 12.74
CA GLN A 192 -2.97 -1.17 13.28
C GLN A 192 -1.93 -1.88 14.17
N HIS A 193 -0.65 -1.62 13.96
CA HIS A 193 0.44 -2.16 14.77
C HIS A 193 0.76 -1.26 15.98
N LEU A 194 0.15 -0.08 16.06
CA LEU A 194 0.49 0.96 17.02
C LEU A 194 -0.63 1.10 18.05
N LYS A 195 -0.37 0.61 19.26
CA LYS A 195 -1.30 0.77 20.39
C LYS A 195 -1.56 2.26 20.65
N ASP A 196 -2.82 2.61 20.84
CA ASP A 196 -3.27 3.96 21.21
C ASP A 196 -2.82 5.07 20.24
N PHE A 197 -2.62 4.74 18.96
CA PHE A 197 -2.14 5.70 17.95
C PHE A 197 -2.93 7.00 17.92
N ALA A 198 -4.26 6.93 18.02
CA ALA A 198 -5.13 8.11 18.01
C ALA A 198 -4.83 9.07 19.18
N ILE A 199 -4.50 8.53 20.35
CA ILE A 199 -4.15 9.32 21.54
C ILE A 199 -2.76 9.94 21.34
N LEU A 200 -1.78 9.14 20.91
CA LEU A 200 -0.41 9.60 20.66
C LEU A 200 -0.36 10.69 19.58
N ALA A 201 -1.11 10.52 18.50
CA ALA A 201 -1.12 11.45 17.37
C ALA A 201 -2.00 12.68 17.58
N LYS A 202 -2.80 12.75 18.66
CA LYS A 202 -3.80 13.80 18.88
C LYS A 202 -3.19 15.20 18.85
N SER A 203 -2.14 15.43 19.63
CA SER A 203 -1.47 16.74 19.70
C SER A 203 -0.77 17.11 18.39
N LEU A 204 -0.34 16.10 17.62
CA LEU A 204 0.30 16.26 16.32
C LEU A 204 -0.71 16.59 15.21
N TYR A 205 -1.91 15.99 15.22
CA TYR A 205 -2.98 16.38 14.30
C TYR A 205 -3.42 17.83 14.54
N ARG A 206 -3.51 18.25 15.80
CA ARG A 206 -3.92 19.62 16.17
C ARG A 206 -2.98 20.71 15.61
N ILE A 207 -1.68 20.43 15.46
CA ILE A 207 -0.75 21.41 14.88
C ILE A 207 -0.84 21.52 13.36
N CYS A 208 -1.47 20.54 12.71
CA CYS A 208 -1.72 20.58 11.28
C CYS A 208 -2.90 21.48 10.92
N ASP A 209 -3.76 21.83 11.89
CA ASP A 209 -4.90 22.74 11.67
C ASP A 209 -4.42 24.11 11.19
N GLN A 210 -5.17 24.71 10.25
CA GLN A 210 -4.78 25.99 9.63
C GLN A 210 -4.61 27.11 10.66
N GLN A 211 -5.45 27.14 11.70
CA GLN A 211 -5.49 28.17 12.73
C GLN A 211 -4.44 27.98 13.84
N THR A 212 -3.79 26.82 13.93
CA THR A 212 -2.81 26.54 14.99
C THR A 212 -1.42 26.99 14.57
N VAL A 213 -0.68 27.69 15.44
CA VAL A 213 0.74 28.01 15.18
C VAL A 213 1.56 26.72 15.22
N PHE A 214 2.48 26.57 14.25
CA PHE A 214 3.36 25.41 14.24
C PHE A 214 4.43 25.57 15.31
N GLU A 215 4.36 24.74 16.34
CA GLU A 215 5.32 24.75 17.45
C GLU A 215 5.56 23.32 17.94
N MET A 216 6.81 22.90 17.99
CA MET A 216 7.18 21.58 18.54
C MET A 216 7.46 21.69 20.04
N THR A 217 6.40 21.84 20.82
CA THR A 217 6.45 21.79 22.30
C THR A 217 7.00 20.44 22.79
N GLN A 218 7.48 20.37 24.02
CA GLN A 218 7.99 19.13 24.62
C GLN A 218 7.00 17.95 24.54
N GLU A 219 5.71 18.21 24.77
CA GLU A 219 4.65 17.19 24.63
C GLU A 219 4.59 16.59 23.21
N ARG A 220 4.67 17.44 22.18
CA ARG A 220 4.62 17.05 20.77
C ARG A 220 5.88 16.32 20.35
N ILE A 221 7.05 16.75 20.84
CA ILE A 221 8.31 16.02 20.61
C ILE A 221 8.23 14.62 21.22
N GLN A 222 7.71 14.49 22.45
CA GLN A 222 7.52 13.19 23.08
C GLN A 222 6.52 12.31 22.32
N ALA A 223 5.41 12.89 21.84
CA ALA A 223 4.44 12.17 21.01
C ALA A 223 5.07 11.66 19.69
N TYR A 224 5.85 12.52 19.02
CA TYR A 224 6.59 12.17 17.81
C TYR A 224 7.55 10.99 18.05
N GLU A 225 8.38 11.07 19.09
CA GLU A 225 9.34 10.01 19.43
C GLU A 225 8.65 8.72 19.87
N LYS A 226 7.52 8.79 20.59
CA LYS A 226 6.72 7.61 20.95
C LYS A 226 6.19 6.88 19.72
N ILE A 227 5.67 7.62 18.73
CA ILE A 227 5.19 7.01 17.48
C ILE A 227 6.34 6.39 16.70
N ARG A 228 7.50 7.07 16.60
CA ARG A 228 8.70 6.50 15.97
C ARG A 228 9.15 5.22 16.65
N LYS A 229 9.26 5.25 17.98
CA LYS A 229 9.66 4.08 18.78
C LYS A 229 8.68 2.91 18.58
N ALA A 230 7.38 3.18 18.62
CA ALA A 230 6.34 2.17 18.41
C ALA A 230 6.38 1.56 16.98
N LEU A 231 6.76 2.33 15.96
CA LEU A 231 6.97 1.80 14.60
C LEU A 231 8.17 0.84 14.51
N THR A 232 9.23 1.06 15.30
CA THR A 232 10.38 0.14 15.39
C THR A 232 10.09 -1.12 16.19
N GLU A 233 9.33 -0.98 17.28
CA GLU A 233 8.99 -2.05 18.22
C GLU A 233 7.66 -2.74 17.87
N ALA A 234 7.06 -2.37 16.75
CA ALA A 234 5.76 -2.86 16.31
C ALA A 234 5.72 -4.40 16.31
N PRO A 235 4.76 -5.01 17.03
CA PRO A 235 4.62 -6.46 17.04
C PRO A 235 4.11 -6.96 15.68
N LEU A 236 4.39 -8.23 15.40
CA LEU A 236 3.70 -8.97 14.35
C LEU A 236 2.23 -9.10 14.74
N LEU A 237 1.34 -8.77 13.81
CA LEU A 237 -0.08 -9.06 13.97
C LEU A 237 -0.33 -10.46 13.44
N LEU A 238 -0.84 -11.34 14.29
CA LEU A 238 -1.22 -12.68 13.86
C LEU A 238 -2.54 -12.64 13.08
N MET A 239 -2.69 -13.58 12.17
CA MET A 239 -3.82 -13.59 11.26
C MET A 239 -5.09 -14.13 11.94
N PRO A 240 -6.27 -13.56 11.64
CA PRO A 240 -7.50 -13.98 12.28
C PRO A 240 -7.92 -15.38 11.81
N ASP A 241 -8.13 -16.27 12.77
CA ASP A 241 -8.75 -17.58 12.58
C ASP A 241 -10.28 -17.42 12.62
N TRP A 242 -10.93 -17.52 11.46
CA TRP A 242 -12.37 -17.34 11.35
C TRP A 242 -13.19 -18.45 12.05
N ASN A 243 -12.56 -19.55 12.43
CA ASN A 243 -13.19 -20.64 13.17
C ASN A 243 -13.14 -20.44 14.69
N ARG A 244 -12.52 -19.37 15.18
CA ARG A 244 -12.38 -19.06 16.60
C ARG A 244 -13.09 -17.76 16.97
N PRO A 245 -13.56 -17.62 18.22
CA PRO A 245 -14.21 -16.41 18.66
C PRO A 245 -13.24 -15.23 18.70
N PHE A 246 -13.71 -14.06 18.28
CA PHE A 246 -13.01 -12.80 18.45
C PHE A 246 -13.33 -12.18 19.82
N LYS A 247 -12.35 -11.51 20.42
CA LYS A 247 -12.50 -10.69 21.63
C LYS A 247 -12.41 -9.24 21.21
N PHE A 248 -13.50 -8.49 21.40
CA PHE A 248 -13.54 -7.08 21.09
C PHE A 248 -13.51 -6.26 22.39
N TYR A 249 -12.45 -5.49 22.55
CA TYR A 249 -12.27 -4.56 23.66
C TYR A 249 -12.60 -3.16 23.18
N ILE A 250 -13.45 -2.46 23.92
CA ILE A 250 -13.81 -1.06 23.65
C ILE A 250 -13.58 -0.29 24.93
N ASP A 251 -12.92 0.86 24.82
CA ASP A 251 -12.81 1.82 25.89
C ASP A 251 -13.14 3.21 25.35
N ALA A 252 -13.84 4.02 26.14
CA ALA A 252 -14.26 5.35 25.75
C ALA A 252 -14.07 6.31 26.92
N CYS A 253 -13.56 7.49 26.63
CA CYS A 253 -13.55 8.60 27.57
C CYS A 253 -14.12 9.85 26.88
N GLY A 254 -14.34 10.92 27.65
CA GLY A 254 -14.86 12.20 27.10
C GLY A 254 -14.00 12.83 26.00
N HIS A 255 -12.81 12.28 25.73
CA HIS A 255 -11.85 12.80 24.76
C HIS A 255 -11.59 11.86 23.57
N GLY A 256 -12.14 10.64 23.54
CA GLY A 256 -11.89 9.68 22.47
C GLY A 256 -12.42 8.27 22.72
N LEU A 257 -12.45 7.47 21.66
CA LEU A 257 -12.82 6.06 21.64
C LEU A 257 -11.59 5.23 21.21
N GLY A 258 -11.29 4.17 21.96
CA GLY A 258 -10.31 3.15 21.62
C GLY A 258 -11.00 1.81 21.42
N ALA A 259 -10.49 1.01 20.47
CA ALA A 259 -10.94 -0.34 20.29
C ALA A 259 -9.77 -1.26 19.91
N ALA A 260 -9.80 -2.49 20.41
CA ALA A 260 -8.84 -3.53 20.06
C ALA A 260 -9.60 -4.82 19.76
N LEU A 261 -9.30 -5.42 18.61
CA LEU A 261 -9.82 -6.73 18.22
C LEU A 261 -8.71 -7.75 18.43
N HIS A 262 -8.91 -8.67 19.38
CA HIS A 262 -7.97 -9.74 19.67
C HIS A 262 -8.59 -11.10 19.40
N GLN A 263 -7.74 -12.11 19.32
CA GLN A 263 -8.12 -13.50 19.28
C GLN A 263 -7.06 -14.32 20.02
N VAL A 264 -7.47 -15.33 20.77
CA VAL A 264 -6.52 -16.22 21.45
C VAL A 264 -5.90 -17.14 20.41
N GLN A 265 -4.59 -17.03 20.24
CA GLN A 265 -3.85 -17.92 19.36
C GLN A 265 -3.12 -18.96 20.18
N ILE A 266 -3.03 -20.19 19.66
CA ILE A 266 -2.25 -21.24 20.30
C ILE A 266 -0.97 -21.35 19.48
N ILE A 267 0.15 -20.97 20.09
CA ILE A 267 1.49 -21.14 19.52
C ILE A 267 2.19 -22.14 20.44
N ASP A 268 2.64 -23.27 19.90
CA ASP A 268 3.35 -24.33 20.64
C ASP A 268 2.60 -24.81 21.91
N ASP A 269 1.30 -25.12 21.77
CA ASP A 269 0.40 -25.57 22.85
C ASP A 269 0.22 -24.60 24.03
N LYS A 270 0.62 -23.32 23.85
CA LYS A 270 0.39 -22.26 24.84
C LYS A 270 -0.59 -21.22 24.29
N PRO A 271 -1.59 -20.79 25.09
CA PRO A 271 -2.43 -19.67 24.72
C PRO A 271 -1.61 -18.37 24.78
N THR A 272 -1.58 -17.65 23.67
CA THR A 272 -1.00 -16.32 23.50
C THR A 272 -2.08 -15.32 23.11
#